data_AF-K5YC80-F1
#
_entry.id   AF-K5YC80-F1
#
_cell.length_a   1.000
_cell.length_b   1.000
_cell.length_c   1.000
_cell.angle_alpha   90.00
_cell.angle_beta   90.00
_cell.angle_gamma   90.00
#
_symmetry.space_group_name_H-M   'P 1'
#
loop_
_entity.id
_entity.type
_entity.pdbx_description
1 polymer ?
#
loop_
_entity_poly.entity_id
_entity_poly.type
_entity_poly.pdbx_seq_one_letter_code
_entity_poly.pdbx_strand_id
1 'polypeptide(L)'
;MTAQYGLFRNPPHKGEKESDILHARIIPGRTIRIDRVTREISECTSFSPGDVKGLLQAFADVLVSYLEDGDEVELEGLGHFSVSLKCPKITNPRQVRAEDIAFKSVNFRCSKEITERLRCMNVERKPGSSKPVKYNGEERKARIIQYLEKHETIMSSDCMGINECTRYLALKDIKELIAGKKIVKQGYRKIAVYTLPKIL
;
A
#
# COMPACT_ATOMS: atom_id res chain seq x y z
N MET A 1 -18.21 10.32 13.69
CA MET A 1 -17.02 9.46 13.52
C MET A 1 -15.86 10.36 13.12
N THR A 2 -14.67 10.18 13.70
CA THR A 2 -13.50 11.02 13.41
C THR A 2 -12.39 10.20 12.76
N ALA A 3 -11.73 10.75 11.74
CA ALA A 3 -10.60 10.09 11.10
C ALA A 3 -9.37 10.16 12.01
N GLN A 4 -8.70 9.04 12.23
CA GLN A 4 -7.54 8.98 13.12
C GLN A 4 -6.25 9.17 12.31
N TYR A 5 -5.33 9.99 12.81
CA TYR A 5 -4.01 10.17 12.20
C TYR A 5 -2.87 9.86 13.17
N GLY A 6 -1.71 9.55 12.61
CA GLY A 6 -0.43 9.45 13.30
C GLY A 6 0.63 10.28 12.61
N LEU A 7 1.68 10.64 13.34
CA LEU A 7 2.84 11.36 12.81
C LEU A 7 3.99 10.38 12.50
N PHE A 8 4.54 10.46 11.30
CA PHE A 8 5.59 9.55 10.81
C PHE A 8 6.68 10.33 10.09
N ARG A 9 7.93 9.89 10.22
CA ARG A 9 9.02 10.36 9.35
C ARG A 9 8.83 9.80 7.93
N ASN A 10 9.19 10.59 6.92
CA ASN A 10 9.29 10.08 5.57
C ASN A 10 10.54 9.20 5.44
N PRO A 11 10.46 8.04 4.76
CA PRO A 11 11.64 7.28 4.43
C PRO A 11 12.60 8.15 3.61
N PRO A 12 13.90 8.20 3.93
CA PRO A 12 14.86 8.97 3.15
C PRO A 12 14.88 8.47 1.71
N HIS A 13 15.00 9.38 0.74
CA HIS A 13 15.32 8.99 -0.64
C HIS A 13 16.79 8.58 -0.75
N LYS A 14 17.12 7.85 -1.83
CA LYS A 14 18.42 7.23 -2.00
C LYS A 14 19.52 8.30 -2.07
N GLY A 15 20.35 8.39 -1.02
CA GLY A 15 21.42 9.40 -0.89
C GLY A 15 21.08 10.59 0.00
N GLU A 16 19.85 10.70 0.51
CA GLU A 16 19.47 11.76 1.44
C GLU A 16 19.71 11.36 2.91
N LYS A 17 20.03 12.36 3.74
CA LYS A 17 20.07 12.19 5.19
C LYS A 17 18.66 12.03 5.74
N GLU A 18 18.55 11.32 6.85
CA GLU A 18 17.28 11.16 7.56
C GLU A 18 16.77 12.53 8.04
N SER A 19 15.49 12.82 7.78
CA SER A 19 14.84 14.08 8.17
C SER A 19 14.02 13.89 9.45
N ASP A 20 14.10 14.87 10.36
CA ASP A 20 13.27 14.92 11.56
C ASP A 20 11.85 15.46 11.31
N ILE A 21 11.54 15.86 10.08
CA ILE A 21 10.20 16.33 9.72
C ILE A 21 9.20 15.18 9.81
N LEU A 22 8.15 15.41 10.59
CA LEU A 22 7.03 14.49 10.76
C LEU A 22 5.87 14.88 9.84
N HIS A 23 5.31 13.89 9.16
CA HIS A 23 4.12 14.05 8.33
C HIS A 23 2.94 13.28 8.93
N ALA A 24 1.77 13.93 8.95
CA ALA A 24 0.53 13.27 9.32
C ALA A 24 0.15 12.24 8.26
N ARG A 25 -0.24 11.04 8.71
CA ARG A 25 -0.81 9.99 7.85
C ARG A 25 -2.05 9.44 8.51
N ILE A 26 -3.08 9.18 7.70
CA ILE A 26 -4.28 8.47 8.15
C ILE A 26 -3.86 7.11 8.69
N ILE A 27 -4.38 6.77 9.85
CA ILE A 27 -4.32 5.42 10.40
C ILE A 27 -5.54 4.70 9.81
N PRO A 28 -5.32 3.71 8.92
CA PRO A 28 -6.43 3.06 8.25
C PRO A 28 -7.42 2.50 9.27
N GLY A 29 -8.70 2.83 9.08
CA GLY A 29 -9.80 2.25 9.83
C GLY A 29 -10.12 0.85 9.31
N ARG A 30 -11.41 0.57 9.14
CA ARG A 30 -11.89 -0.69 8.54
C ARG A 30 -11.98 -0.53 7.02
N THR A 31 -11.65 -1.57 6.29
CA THR A 31 -12.05 -1.68 4.87
C THR A 31 -13.55 -1.94 4.81
N ILE A 32 -14.30 -1.02 4.21
CA ILE A 32 -15.73 -1.19 3.98
C ILE A 32 -15.90 -2.03 2.70
N ARG A 33 -16.53 -3.20 2.82
CA ARG A 33 -16.79 -4.09 1.69
C ARG A 33 -18.12 -3.74 1.03
N ILE A 34 -18.27 -4.14 -0.23
CA ILE A 34 -19.44 -3.81 -1.04
C ILE A 34 -20.76 -4.25 -0.38
N ASP A 35 -20.80 -5.38 0.31
CA ASP A 35 -22.02 -5.87 1.00
C ASP A 35 -22.55 -4.87 2.03
N ARG A 36 -21.65 -4.16 2.72
CA ARG A 36 -22.03 -3.14 3.68
C ARG A 36 -22.54 -1.89 2.98
N VAL A 37 -21.86 -1.46 1.91
CA VAL A 37 -22.28 -0.29 1.11
C VAL A 37 -23.67 -0.53 0.49
N THR A 38 -23.90 -1.70 -0.10
CA THR A 38 -25.19 -2.04 -0.74
C THR A 38 -26.32 -2.10 0.27
N ARG A 39 -26.04 -2.59 1.49
CA ARG A 39 -27.02 -2.59 2.58
C ARG A 39 -27.37 -1.16 3.00
N GLU A 40 -26.37 -0.31 3.25
CA GLU A 40 -26.58 1.08 3.63
C GLU A 40 -27.36 1.86 2.54
N ILE A 41 -27.11 1.58 1.25
CA ILE A 41 -27.90 2.16 0.13
C ILE A 41 -29.35 1.64 0.13
N SER A 42 -29.56 0.34 0.33
CA SER A 42 -30.92 -0.24 0.36
C SER A 42 -31.75 0.24 1.55
N GLU A 43 -31.10 0.69 2.63
CA GLU A 43 -31.77 1.24 3.81
C GLU A 43 -32.28 2.67 3.57
N CYS A 44 -31.75 3.39 2.56
CA CYS A 44 -32.14 4.77 2.25
C CYS A 44 -32.72 4.98 0.84
N THR A 45 -32.86 3.90 0.05
CA THR A 45 -33.40 3.92 -1.32
C THR A 45 -34.30 2.72 -1.56
N SER A 46 -34.96 2.66 -2.72
CA SER A 46 -35.75 1.49 -3.14
C SER A 46 -34.92 0.40 -3.84
N PHE A 47 -33.61 0.61 -4.01
CA PHE A 47 -32.75 -0.39 -4.66
C PHE A 47 -32.44 -1.54 -3.71
N SER A 48 -32.66 -2.77 -4.17
CA SER A 48 -32.22 -3.93 -3.42
C SER A 48 -30.69 -4.05 -3.45
N PRO A 49 -30.07 -4.76 -2.50
CA PRO A 49 -28.65 -5.06 -2.57
C PRO A 49 -28.23 -5.77 -3.88
N GLY A 50 -29.15 -6.53 -4.50
CA GLY A 50 -28.95 -7.16 -5.79
C GLY A 50 -28.87 -6.15 -6.92
N ASP A 51 -29.81 -5.19 -6.96
CA ASP A 51 -29.85 -4.14 -7.99
C ASP A 51 -28.58 -3.30 -7.98
N VAL A 52 -28.12 -2.88 -6.80
CA VAL A 52 -26.90 -2.06 -6.68
C VAL A 52 -25.67 -2.82 -7.17
N LYS A 53 -25.54 -4.11 -6.84
CA LYS A 53 -24.42 -4.95 -7.32
C LYS A 53 -24.49 -5.15 -8.83
N GLY A 54 -25.67 -5.45 -9.37
CA GLY A 54 -25.89 -5.63 -10.79
C GLY A 54 -25.57 -4.37 -11.58
N LEU A 55 -26.04 -3.21 -11.11
CA LEU A 55 -25.75 -1.91 -11.71
C LEU A 55 -24.26 -1.59 -11.71
N LEU A 56 -23.56 -1.81 -10.59
CA LEU A 56 -22.12 -1.57 -10.50
C LEU A 56 -21.32 -2.47 -11.44
N GLN A 57 -21.74 -3.73 -11.63
CA GLN A 57 -21.11 -4.63 -12.58
C GLN A 57 -21.35 -4.17 -14.02
N ALA A 58 -22.61 -3.91 -14.38
CA ALA A 58 -22.95 -3.42 -15.73
C ALA A 58 -22.25 -2.10 -16.04
N PHE A 59 -22.16 -1.20 -15.06
CA PHE A 59 -21.39 0.03 -15.19
C PHE A 59 -19.90 -0.24 -15.43
N ALA A 60 -19.29 -1.18 -14.71
CA ALA A 60 -17.88 -1.53 -14.92
C ALA A 60 -17.64 -2.07 -16.34
N ASP A 61 -18.56 -2.88 -16.87
CA ASP A 61 -18.45 -3.43 -18.22
C ASP A 61 -18.53 -2.33 -19.29
N VAL A 62 -19.48 -1.40 -19.16
CA VAL A 62 -19.62 -0.23 -20.06
C VAL A 62 -18.44 0.74 -19.91
N LEU A 63 -17.94 0.94 -18.70
CA LEU A 63 -16.76 1.75 -18.46
C LEU A 63 -15.54 1.17 -19.21
N VAL A 64 -15.35 -0.15 -19.15
CA VAL A 64 -14.24 -0.82 -19.84
C VAL A 64 -14.32 -0.59 -21.35
N SER A 65 -15.50 -0.73 -21.97
CA SER A 65 -15.63 -0.54 -23.43
C SER A 65 -15.22 0.87 -23.88
N TYR A 66 -15.67 1.91 -23.17
CA TYR A 66 -15.26 3.29 -23.51
C TYR A 66 -13.77 3.53 -23.28
N LEU A 67 -13.19 2.95 -22.23
CA LEU A 67 -11.76 3.05 -21.97
C LEU A 67 -10.90 2.30 -23.01
N GLU A 68 -11.41 1.20 -23.58
CA GLU A 68 -10.78 0.48 -24.68
C GLU A 68 -10.75 1.31 -25.97
N ASP A 69 -11.80 2.09 -26.21
CA ASP A 69 -11.87 3.06 -27.32
C ASP A 69 -10.98 4.30 -27.09
N GLY A 70 -10.42 4.45 -25.89
CA GLY A 70 -9.55 5.56 -25.50
C GLY A 70 -10.29 6.79 -24.99
N ASP A 71 -11.60 6.68 -24.75
CA ASP A 71 -12.41 7.77 -24.21
C ASP A 71 -12.14 8.01 -22.71
N GLU A 72 -12.46 9.23 -22.26
CA GLU A 72 -12.52 9.56 -20.83
C GLU A 72 -13.98 9.54 -20.39
N VAL A 73 -14.28 8.78 -19.32
CA VAL A 73 -15.64 8.68 -18.77
C VAL A 73 -15.73 9.53 -17.51
N GLU A 74 -16.56 10.57 -17.56
CA GLU A 74 -16.91 11.39 -16.41
C GLU A 74 -18.13 10.82 -15.69
N LEU A 75 -17.99 10.63 -14.38
CA LEU A 75 -19.11 10.43 -13.47
C LEU A 75 -19.30 11.71 -12.67
N GLU A 76 -20.41 12.40 -12.93
CA GLU A 76 -20.77 13.63 -12.24
C GLU A 76 -20.70 13.43 -10.72
N GLY A 77 -20.06 14.38 -10.03
CA GLY A 77 -19.85 14.33 -8.59
C GLY A 77 -18.79 13.32 -8.11
N LEU A 78 -18.41 12.31 -8.90
CA LEU A 78 -17.41 11.30 -8.52
C LEU A 78 -16.02 11.59 -9.09
N GLY A 79 -15.91 11.82 -10.38
CA GLY A 79 -14.64 12.08 -11.05
C GLY A 79 -14.53 11.47 -12.44
N HIS A 80 -13.30 11.37 -12.94
CA HIS A 80 -13.01 10.94 -14.30
C HIS A 80 -12.18 9.66 -14.34
N PHE A 81 -12.53 8.76 -15.25
CA PHE A 81 -11.76 7.58 -15.60
C PHE A 81 -11.12 7.76 -16.97
N SER A 82 -9.81 7.52 -17.06
CA SER A 82 -9.06 7.58 -18.33
C SER A 82 -8.01 6.48 -18.36
N VAL A 83 -7.48 6.17 -19.55
CA VAL A 83 -6.36 5.23 -19.70
C VAL A 83 -5.02 5.95 -19.81
N SER A 84 -3.96 5.25 -19.43
CA SER A 84 -2.59 5.65 -19.74
C SER A 84 -1.88 4.52 -20.46
N LEU A 85 -1.00 4.90 -21.37
CA LEU A 85 -0.17 3.99 -22.14
C LEU A 85 1.26 3.99 -21.59
N LYS A 86 1.99 2.91 -21.88
CA LYS A 86 3.43 2.80 -21.63
C LYS A 86 4.13 2.60 -22.98
N CYS A 87 5.30 3.20 -23.10
CA CYS A 87 6.20 3.01 -24.23
C CYS A 87 7.65 2.86 -23.73
N PRO A 88 8.54 2.29 -24.57
CA PRO A 88 9.98 2.33 -24.33
C PRO A 88 10.51 3.76 -24.22
N LYS A 89 11.69 3.93 -23.63
CA LYS A 89 12.38 5.22 -23.64
C LYS A 89 12.86 5.53 -25.05
N ILE A 90 12.25 6.54 -25.67
CA ILE A 90 12.59 7.01 -27.01
C ILE A 90 13.02 8.48 -26.98
N THR A 91 13.90 8.86 -27.90
CA THR A 91 14.30 10.25 -28.15
C THR A 91 13.81 10.76 -29.50
N ASN A 92 13.27 9.87 -30.34
CA ASN A 92 12.70 10.18 -31.65
C ASN A 92 11.46 9.30 -31.90
N PRO A 93 10.33 9.86 -32.39
CA PRO A 93 9.12 9.09 -32.71
C PRO A 93 9.31 7.91 -33.66
N ARG A 94 10.31 7.94 -34.56
CA ARG A 94 10.59 6.84 -35.48
C ARG A 94 11.16 5.58 -34.82
N GLN A 95 11.53 5.67 -33.53
CA GLN A 95 12.08 4.56 -32.76
C GLN A 95 11.01 3.64 -32.17
N VAL A 96 9.74 4.01 -32.25
CA VAL A 96 8.62 3.25 -31.67
C VAL A 96 7.63 2.87 -32.76
N ARG A 97 7.12 1.64 -32.67
CA ARG A 97 6.00 1.18 -33.49
C ARG A 97 4.74 1.02 -32.65
N ALA A 98 3.60 0.82 -33.29
CA ALA A 98 2.33 0.64 -32.58
C ALA A 98 2.40 -0.54 -31.61
N GLU A 99 3.13 -1.61 -31.97
CA GLU A 99 3.27 -2.82 -31.16
C GLU A 99 4.11 -2.61 -29.89
N ASP A 100 4.92 -1.54 -29.85
CA ASP A 100 5.70 -1.15 -28.68
C ASP A 100 4.87 -0.34 -27.67
N ILE A 101 3.68 0.11 -28.07
CA ILE A 101 2.75 0.85 -27.21
C ILE A 101 1.78 -0.13 -26.59
N ALA A 102 1.65 -0.07 -25.26
CA ALA A 102 0.75 -0.95 -24.54
C ALA A 102 -0.04 -0.19 -23.48
N PHE A 103 -1.19 -0.75 -23.11
CA PHE A 103 -1.91 -0.32 -21.91
C PHE A 103 -1.00 -0.36 -20.67
N LYS A 104 -1.06 0.70 -19.86
CA LYS A 104 -0.33 0.82 -18.60
C LYS A 104 -1.27 0.70 -17.40
N SER A 105 -2.29 1.55 -17.35
CA SER A 105 -3.20 1.65 -16.21
C SER A 105 -4.47 2.43 -16.56
N VAL A 106 -5.53 2.17 -15.79
CA VAL A 106 -6.66 3.10 -15.65
C VAL A 106 -6.29 4.13 -14.58
N ASN A 107 -6.56 5.40 -14.86
CA ASN A 107 -6.40 6.50 -13.94
C ASN A 107 -7.79 6.94 -13.46
N PHE A 108 -7.92 7.19 -12.16
CA PHE A 108 -9.09 7.84 -11.60
C PHE A 108 -8.70 9.21 -11.05
N ARG A 109 -9.35 10.26 -11.54
CA ARG A 109 -9.21 11.62 -11.04
C ARG A 109 -10.47 11.99 -10.25
N CYS A 110 -10.34 12.03 -8.93
CA CYS A 110 -11.41 12.42 -8.01
C CYS A 110 -11.97 13.81 -8.35
N SER A 111 -13.28 13.97 -8.26
CA SER A 111 -13.95 15.26 -8.48
C SER A 111 -13.48 16.33 -7.48
N LYS A 112 -13.54 17.59 -7.91
CA LYS A 112 -13.31 18.74 -7.02
C LYS A 112 -14.34 18.78 -5.91
N GLU A 113 -15.59 18.42 -6.20
CA GLU A 113 -16.68 18.40 -5.23
C GLU A 113 -16.40 17.46 -4.04
N ILE A 114 -15.98 16.21 -4.28
CA ILE A 114 -15.60 15.29 -3.20
C ILE A 114 -14.43 15.86 -2.41
N THR A 115 -13.43 16.40 -3.12
CA THR A 115 -12.23 16.97 -2.48
C THR A 115 -12.61 18.11 -1.55
N GLU A 116 -13.51 19.00 -1.98
CA GLU A 116 -14.01 20.13 -1.20
C GLU A 116 -14.83 19.68 0.02
N ARG A 117 -15.73 18.70 -0.16
CA ARG A 117 -16.48 18.10 0.95
C ARG A 117 -15.58 17.49 2.01
N LEU A 118 -14.42 16.97 1.63
CA LEU A 118 -13.44 16.39 2.54
C LEU A 118 -12.48 17.41 3.18
N ARG A 119 -12.41 18.67 2.70
CA ARG A 119 -11.53 19.70 3.31
C ARG A 119 -11.85 19.96 4.79
N CYS A 120 -13.13 19.85 5.14
CA CYS A 120 -13.62 20.08 6.49
C CYS A 120 -13.71 18.80 7.33
N MET A 121 -13.05 17.71 6.92
CA MET A 121 -13.10 16.46 7.67
C MET A 121 -12.47 16.62 9.06
N ASN A 122 -13.13 16.07 10.08
CA ASN A 122 -12.59 16.04 11.43
C ASN A 122 -11.49 14.98 11.54
N VAL A 123 -10.35 15.38 12.12
CA VAL A 123 -9.20 14.49 12.36
C VAL A 123 -8.76 14.54 13.82
N GLU A 124 -8.40 13.37 14.34
CA GLU A 124 -7.93 13.20 15.72
C GLU A 124 -6.62 12.41 15.75
N ARG A 125 -5.69 12.84 16.61
CA ARG A 125 -4.42 12.12 16.78
C ARG A 125 -4.67 10.84 17.56
N LYS A 126 -4.27 9.69 17.01
CA LYS A 126 -4.29 8.43 17.76
C LYS A 126 -3.11 8.41 18.75
N PRO A 127 -3.36 8.29 20.06
CA PRO A 127 -2.27 8.16 21.04
C PRO A 127 -1.39 6.95 20.72
N GLY A 128 -0.07 7.11 20.86
CA GLY A 128 0.90 6.03 20.62
C GLY A 128 1.06 5.60 19.15
N SER A 129 0.47 6.29 18.18
CA SER A 129 0.64 6.01 16.75
C SER A 129 2.04 6.32 16.21
N SER A 130 2.78 7.16 16.92
CA SER A 130 4.12 7.63 16.58
C SER A 130 5.18 7.11 17.56
N LYS A 131 4.96 5.93 18.17
CA LYS A 131 5.95 5.38 19.11
C LYS A 131 7.31 5.33 18.40
N PRO A 132 8.35 5.98 18.98
CA PRO A 132 9.67 5.91 18.40
C PRO A 132 10.09 4.44 18.33
N VAL A 133 10.71 4.05 17.23
CA VAL A 133 11.31 2.72 17.13
C VAL A 133 12.40 2.67 18.20
N LYS A 134 12.22 1.80 19.19
CA LYS A 134 13.07 1.71 20.38
C LYS A 134 14.53 1.41 20.06
N TYR A 135 14.76 0.70 18.95
CA TYR A 135 16.07 0.22 18.53
C TYR A 135 16.44 0.73 17.13
N ASN A 136 17.69 1.17 16.96
CA ASN A 136 18.23 1.58 15.66
C ASN A 136 18.45 0.35 14.73
N GLY A 137 18.85 0.60 13.48
CA GLY A 137 19.00 -0.47 12.48
C GLY A 137 20.01 -1.56 12.86
N GLU A 138 21.15 -1.18 13.42
CA GLU A 138 22.19 -2.13 13.84
C GLU A 138 21.75 -2.93 15.06
N GLU A 139 21.13 -2.28 16.04
CA GLU A 139 20.58 -2.94 17.24
C GLU A 139 19.50 -3.97 16.86
N ARG A 140 18.58 -3.62 15.95
CA ARG A 140 17.53 -4.54 15.50
C ARG A 140 18.10 -5.77 14.81
N LYS A 141 19.12 -5.60 13.96
CA LYS A 141 19.82 -6.70 13.29
C LYS A 141 20.56 -7.58 14.28
N ALA A 142 21.27 -7.00 15.24
CA ALA A 142 21.97 -7.74 16.30
C ALA A 142 21.00 -8.58 17.14
N ARG A 143 19.85 -8.03 17.51
CA ARG A 143 18.79 -8.73 18.27
C ARG A 143 18.20 -9.92 17.50
N ILE A 144 18.04 -9.81 16.18
CA ILE A 144 17.60 -10.92 15.33
C ILE A 144 18.62 -12.07 15.37
N ILE A 145 19.92 -11.75 15.27
CA ILE A 145 20.99 -12.76 15.34
C ILE A 145 21.05 -13.40 16.74
N GLN A 146 21.02 -12.61 17.81
CA GLN A 146 21.00 -13.12 19.20
C GLN A 146 19.81 -14.03 19.49
N TYR A 147 18.65 -13.76 18.87
CA TYR A 147 17.50 -14.65 18.95
C TYR A 147 17.80 -15.98 18.26
N LEU A 148 18.34 -15.93 17.04
CA LEU A 148 18.69 -17.12 16.26
C LEU A 148 19.83 -17.97 16.86
N GLU A 149 20.68 -17.39 17.70
CA GLU A 149 21.67 -18.15 18.48
C GLU A 149 21.02 -19.04 19.55
N LYS A 150 19.82 -18.66 20.02
CA LYS A 150 19.04 -19.40 21.04
C LYS A 150 17.90 -20.22 20.46
N HIS A 151 17.50 -19.91 19.23
CA HIS A 151 16.34 -20.50 18.57
C HIS A 151 16.70 -20.87 17.13
N GLU A 152 16.35 -22.08 16.69
CA GLU A 152 16.74 -22.59 15.37
C GLU A 152 16.21 -21.73 14.21
N THR A 153 15.04 -21.14 14.38
CA THR A 153 14.36 -20.36 13.34
C THR A 153 13.73 -19.08 13.90
N ILE A 154 13.53 -18.09 13.03
CA ILE A 154 12.79 -16.86 13.34
C ILE A 154 11.88 -16.49 12.18
N MET A 155 10.66 -16.02 12.45
CA MET A 155 9.76 -15.45 11.46
C MET A 155 9.80 -13.92 11.46
N SER A 156 9.32 -13.31 10.37
CA SER A 156 9.17 -11.85 10.31
C SER A 156 8.29 -11.26 11.42
N SER A 157 7.32 -12.02 11.94
CA SER A 157 6.50 -11.63 13.09
C SER A 157 7.28 -11.59 14.40
N ASP A 158 8.20 -12.54 14.59
CA ASP A 158 9.01 -12.61 15.80
C ASP A 158 10.02 -11.46 15.80
N CYS A 159 10.61 -11.15 14.65
CA CYS A 159 11.43 -9.96 14.44
C CYS A 159 10.69 -8.67 14.82
N MET A 160 9.40 -8.55 14.47
CA MET A 160 8.58 -7.38 14.86
C MET A 160 8.39 -7.33 16.38
N GLY A 161 8.13 -8.47 17.02
CA GLY A 161 7.94 -8.57 18.46
C GLY A 161 9.20 -8.21 19.24
N ILE A 162 10.33 -8.84 18.94
CA ILE A 162 11.59 -8.61 19.67
C ILE A 162 12.15 -7.20 19.46
N ASN A 163 11.82 -6.53 18.36
CA ASN A 163 12.31 -5.20 18.04
C ASN A 163 11.27 -4.09 18.22
N GLU A 164 10.05 -4.42 18.68
CA GLU A 164 8.93 -3.49 18.82
C GLU A 164 8.74 -2.58 17.58
N CYS A 165 8.91 -3.15 16.38
CA CYS A 165 8.99 -2.39 15.13
C CYS A 165 7.90 -2.80 14.12
N THR A 166 7.70 -1.98 13.11
CA THR A 166 6.74 -2.29 12.03
C THR A 166 7.22 -3.46 11.19
N ARG A 167 6.27 -4.16 10.55
CA ARG A 167 6.60 -5.23 9.58
C ARG A 167 7.55 -4.78 8.49
N TYR A 168 7.42 -3.53 8.04
CA TYR A 168 8.31 -2.94 7.04
C TYR A 168 9.77 -2.94 7.51
N LEU A 169 10.02 -2.43 8.74
CA LEU A 169 11.37 -2.40 9.30
C LEU A 169 11.93 -3.81 9.51
N ALA A 170 11.14 -4.71 10.10
CA ALA A 170 11.55 -6.11 10.27
C ALA A 170 11.96 -6.76 8.94
N LEU A 171 11.16 -6.57 7.87
CA LEU A 171 11.49 -7.11 6.54
C LEU A 171 12.68 -6.40 5.89
N LYS A 172 12.88 -5.11 6.16
CA LYS A 172 14.07 -4.36 5.70
C LYS A 172 15.33 -4.94 6.35
N ASP A 173 15.33 -5.10 7.66
CA ASP A 173 16.47 -5.64 8.42
C ASP A 173 16.79 -7.08 7.99
N ILE A 174 15.77 -7.93 7.81
CA ILE A 174 15.92 -9.29 7.28
C ILE A 174 16.57 -9.28 5.89
N LYS A 175 16.12 -8.39 4.98
CA LYS A 175 16.71 -8.28 3.64
C LYS A 175 18.18 -7.89 3.69
N GLU A 176 18.54 -6.95 4.55
CA GLU A 176 19.93 -6.54 4.75
C GLU A 176 20.78 -7.68 5.32
N LEU A 177 20.26 -8.45 6.29
CA LEU A 177 20.94 -9.61 6.85
C LEU A 177 21.15 -10.74 5.83
N ILE A 178 20.18 -10.99 4.95
CA ILE A 178 20.31 -11.95 3.85
C ILE A 178 21.35 -11.47 2.84
N ALA A 179 21.30 -10.19 2.45
CA ALA A 179 22.29 -9.61 1.54
C ALA A 179 23.72 -9.69 2.11
N GLY A 180 23.85 -9.51 3.44
CA GLY A 180 25.10 -9.71 4.18
C GLY A 180 25.46 -11.17 4.49
N LYS A 181 24.69 -12.16 3.99
CA LYS A 181 24.86 -13.60 4.24
C LYS A 181 24.89 -13.98 5.74
N LYS A 182 24.27 -13.17 6.61
CA LYS A 182 24.19 -13.40 8.06
C LYS A 182 23.07 -14.35 8.45
N ILE A 183 22.03 -14.44 7.62
CA ILE A 183 20.92 -15.38 7.77
C ILE A 183 20.53 -15.95 6.40
N VAL A 184 19.88 -17.11 6.42
CA VAL A 184 19.36 -17.78 5.22
C VAL A 184 17.85 -17.91 5.33
N LYS A 185 17.15 -17.58 4.24
CA LYS A 185 15.70 -17.77 4.13
C LYS A 185 15.37 -19.21 3.76
N GLN A 186 14.48 -19.82 4.52
CA GLN A 186 13.88 -21.12 4.26
C GLN A 186 12.38 -20.95 3.99
N GLY A 187 11.84 -21.76 3.08
CA GLY A 187 10.41 -21.75 2.75
C GLY A 187 9.93 -20.57 1.90
N TYR A 188 8.62 -20.57 1.60
CA TYR A 188 7.99 -19.61 0.68
C TYR A 188 6.80 -18.87 1.31
N ARG A 189 6.61 -17.61 0.89
CA ARG A 189 5.48 -16.74 1.25
C ARG A 189 5.24 -16.65 2.77
N LYS A 190 4.11 -17.18 3.25
CA LYS A 190 3.67 -17.09 4.66
C LYS A 190 4.42 -18.04 5.59
N ILE A 191 5.12 -19.02 5.03
CA ILE A 191 5.89 -20.04 5.77
C ILE A 191 7.40 -19.71 5.69
N ALA A 192 7.74 -18.46 5.36
CA ALA A 192 9.14 -18.04 5.31
C ALA A 192 9.71 -17.93 6.72
N VAL A 193 10.64 -18.82 7.05
CA VAL A 193 11.43 -18.80 8.28
C VAL A 193 12.88 -18.48 7.94
N TYR A 194 13.61 -17.86 8.85
CA TYR A 194 15.01 -17.49 8.68
C TYR A 194 15.86 -18.23 9.70
N THR A 195 17.06 -18.62 9.29
CA THR A 195 17.99 -19.45 10.08
C THR A 195 19.40 -18.91 9.97
N LEU A 196 20.28 -19.26 10.90
CA LEU A 196 21.71 -19.02 10.72
C LEU A 196 22.24 -19.87 9.54
N PRO A 197 23.25 -19.39 8.80
CA PRO A 197 23.92 -20.20 7.80
C PRO A 197 24.50 -21.46 8.45
N LYS A 198 24.23 -22.64 7.89
CA LYS A 198 24.91 -23.86 8.31
C LYS A 198 26.37 -23.75 7.88
N ILE A 199 27.29 -23.84 8.85
CA ILE A 199 28.72 -24.01 8.56
C ILE A 199 28.86 -25.44 8.01
N LEU A 200 29.27 -25.57 6.74
CA LEU A 200 29.69 -26.83 6.14
C LEU A 200 31.15 -27.10 6.49
#